data_AF-A0A6S7KKF9-F1
#
_entry.id   AF-A0A6S7KKF9-F1
#
_cell.length_a   1.000
_cell.length_b   1.000
_cell.length_c   1.000
_cell.angle_alpha   90.00
_cell.angle_beta   90.00
_cell.angle_gamma   90.00
#
_symmetry.space_group_name_H-M   'P 1'
#
loop_
_entity.id
_entity.type
_entity.pdbx_description
1 polymer ?
#
loop_
_entity_poly.entity_id
_entity_poly.type
_entity_poly.pdbx_seq_one_letter_code
_entity_poly.pdbx_strand_id
1 'polypeptide(L)'
;MKHLDEIRLILSNNALDILAINESKIDNQISNNEIHIDGFNIIRKDRNRFGGGVVLYVRQNISFSDRIDLIPDELEMVCIELSLPYNKSLLISTWYRPPNSLMNIFDYWASFLAKCDNEDKKLILIGDLNCDVSKTIPDPRT
;
A
#
# COMPACT_ATOMS: atom_id res chain seq x y z
N MET A 1 -10.26 4.58 12.79
CA MET A 1 -9.22 3.52 12.79
C MET A 1 -9.04 3.02 14.23
N LYS A 2 -9.20 1.70 14.51
CA LYS A 2 -9.35 1.19 15.90
C LYS A 2 -8.08 1.26 16.77
N HIS A 3 -6.89 1.17 16.19
CA HIS A 3 -5.61 1.11 16.92
C HIS A 3 -4.71 2.33 16.65
N LEU A 4 -5.31 3.51 16.44
CA LEU A 4 -4.56 4.70 16.05
C LEU A 4 -3.49 5.11 17.09
N ASP A 5 -3.79 4.98 18.38
CA ASP A 5 -2.83 5.34 19.44
C ASP A 5 -1.61 4.40 19.48
N GLU A 6 -1.80 3.11 19.19
CA GLU A 6 -0.69 2.16 19.05
C GLU A 6 0.18 2.51 17.84
N ILE A 7 -0.44 2.90 16.72
CA ILE A 7 0.29 3.35 15.53
C ILE A 7 1.09 4.61 15.82
N ARG A 8 0.52 5.57 16.55
CA ARG A 8 1.23 6.77 17.01
C ARG A 8 2.42 6.41 17.90
N LEU A 9 2.25 5.44 18.80
CA LEU A 9 3.33 4.96 19.66
C LEU A 9 4.44 4.29 18.85
N ILE A 10 4.11 3.49 17.86
CA ILE A 10 5.08 2.85 16.96
C ILE A 10 5.86 3.91 16.18
N LEU A 11 5.19 4.89 15.59
CA LEU A 11 5.83 5.94 14.78
C LEU A 11 6.66 6.93 15.61
N SER A 12 6.32 7.15 16.87
CA SER A 12 7.10 8.01 17.78
C SER A 12 8.32 7.30 18.37
N ASN A 13 8.23 5.99 18.64
CA ASN A 13 9.32 5.23 19.26
C ASN A 13 10.30 4.61 18.27
N ASN A 14 9.97 4.56 16.98
CA ASN A 14 10.80 3.95 15.95
C ASN A 14 11.17 4.98 14.87
N ALA A 15 12.37 4.86 14.33
CA ALA A 15 12.82 5.67 13.20
C ALA A 15 12.24 5.11 11.87
N LEU A 16 10.91 5.12 11.75
CA LEU A 16 10.22 4.69 10.54
C LEU A 16 9.99 5.88 9.62
N ASP A 17 10.46 5.74 8.38
CA ASP A 17 10.25 6.74 7.34
C ASP A 17 8.91 6.52 6.61
N ILE A 18 8.50 5.25 6.46
CA ILE A 18 7.26 4.86 5.79
C ILE A 18 6.61 3.70 6.55
N LEU A 19 5.30 3.81 6.76
CA LEU A 19 4.48 2.75 7.37
C LEU A 19 3.27 2.48 6.48
N ALA A 20 3.12 1.21 6.07
CA ALA A 20 1.93 0.72 5.37
C ALA A 20 0.98 0.03 6.34
N ILE A 21 -0.30 0.38 6.23
CA ILE A 21 -1.39 -0.27 6.96
C ILE A 21 -2.39 -0.81 5.95
N ASN A 22 -2.65 -2.13 6.03
CA ASN A 22 -3.78 -2.77 5.36
C ASN A 22 -4.92 -2.97 6.37
N GLU A 23 -6.16 -3.14 5.88
CA GLU A 23 -7.35 -3.32 6.74
C GLU A 23 -7.60 -2.14 7.68
N SER A 24 -7.46 -0.92 7.16
CA SER A 24 -7.72 0.32 7.91
C SER A 24 -9.16 0.45 8.39
N LYS A 25 -10.12 -0.16 7.65
CA LYS A 25 -11.56 -0.18 7.97
C LYS A 25 -12.14 1.21 8.18
N ILE A 26 -11.68 2.16 7.36
CA ILE A 26 -12.17 3.54 7.31
C ILE A 26 -12.90 3.79 5.98
N ASP A 27 -13.75 4.81 5.98
CA ASP A 27 -14.47 5.29 4.81
C ASP A 27 -14.16 6.78 4.55
N ASN A 28 -14.66 7.29 3.44
CA ASN A 28 -14.47 8.69 3.02
C ASN A 28 -15.12 9.72 3.96
N GLN A 29 -15.89 9.29 4.97
CA GLN A 29 -16.44 10.19 5.99
C GLN A 29 -15.42 10.53 7.07
N ILE A 30 -14.37 9.70 7.23
CA ILE A 30 -13.27 9.97 8.16
C ILE A 30 -12.30 10.94 7.51
N SER A 31 -12.18 12.15 8.06
CA SER A 31 -11.23 13.14 7.57
C SER A 31 -9.78 12.73 7.82
N ASN A 32 -8.84 13.29 7.06
CA ASN A 32 -7.41 13.08 7.30
C ASN A 32 -6.97 13.58 8.69
N ASN A 33 -7.66 14.58 9.25
CA ASN A 33 -7.38 15.11 10.58
C ASN A 33 -7.66 14.09 11.69
N GLU A 34 -8.69 13.25 11.52
CA GLU A 34 -9.06 12.23 12.51
C GLU A 34 -8.03 11.09 12.61
N ILE A 35 -7.30 10.83 11.52
CA ILE A 35 -6.23 9.83 11.46
C ILE A 35 -4.84 10.47 11.35
N HIS A 36 -4.72 11.76 11.67
CA HIS A 36 -3.46 12.47 11.60
C HIS A 36 -2.46 11.95 12.63
N ILE A 37 -1.20 11.90 12.20
CA ILE A 37 -0.04 11.57 13.01
C ILE A 37 1.03 12.62 12.72
N ASP A 38 1.48 13.29 13.78
CA ASP A 38 2.44 14.38 13.68
C ASP A 38 3.74 13.92 13.00
N GLY A 39 4.23 14.74 12.06
CA GLY A 39 5.45 14.44 11.31
C GLY A 39 5.25 13.47 10.14
N PHE A 40 4.01 13.04 9.83
CA PHE A 40 3.69 12.18 8.70
C PHE A 40 2.62 12.79 7.77
N ASN A 41 2.78 12.50 6.48
CA ASN A 41 1.81 12.70 5.40
C ASN A 41 1.04 11.40 5.18
N ILE A 42 -0.19 11.51 4.67
CA ILE A 42 -1.11 10.37 4.50
C ILE A 42 -1.47 10.22 3.03
N ILE A 43 -1.29 9.02 2.49
CA ILE A 43 -1.84 8.58 1.20
C ILE A 43 -2.72 7.37 1.48
N ARG A 44 -3.95 7.33 0.99
CA ARG A 44 -4.88 6.24 1.33
C ARG A 44 -5.84 5.92 0.19
N LYS A 45 -6.31 4.67 0.18
CA LYS A 45 -7.46 4.22 -0.61
C LYS A 45 -8.44 3.56 0.34
N ASP A 46 -9.53 4.26 0.62
CA ASP A 46 -10.58 3.80 1.52
C ASP A 46 -11.47 2.76 0.82
N ARG A 47 -12.11 1.89 1.60
CA ARG A 47 -13.11 0.95 1.10
C ARG A 47 -14.44 1.15 1.82
N ASN A 48 -14.55 0.64 3.05
CA ASN A 48 -15.68 0.88 3.95
C ASN A 48 -15.31 0.40 5.38
N ARG A 49 -16.23 0.60 6.34
CA ARG A 49 -16.04 0.20 7.75
C ARG A 49 -16.15 -1.30 8.02
N PHE A 50 -16.56 -2.10 7.04
CA PHE A 50 -16.76 -3.54 7.18
C PHE A 50 -15.54 -4.36 6.76
N GLY A 51 -14.55 -3.76 6.09
CA GLY A 51 -13.31 -4.43 5.71
C GLY A 51 -12.52 -3.66 4.66
N GLY A 52 -11.23 -3.98 4.58
CA GLY A 52 -10.30 -3.47 3.57
C GLY A 52 -9.81 -2.05 3.81
N GLY A 53 -9.35 -1.44 2.72
CA GLY A 53 -8.75 -0.11 2.70
C GLY A 53 -7.28 -0.11 3.13
N VAL A 54 -6.49 0.74 2.49
CA VAL A 54 -5.04 0.83 2.69
C VAL A 54 -4.61 2.27 2.98
N VAL A 55 -3.57 2.42 3.81
CA VAL A 55 -3.00 3.71 4.20
C VAL A 55 -1.48 3.62 4.19
N LEU A 56 -0.81 4.59 3.58
CA LEU A 56 0.60 4.87 3.74
C LEU A 56 0.78 6.13 4.58
N TYR A 57 1.53 6.00 5.67
CA TYR A 57 2.12 7.14 6.37
C TYR A 57 3.54 7.34 5.85
N VAL A 58 3.86 8.55 5.39
CA VAL A 58 5.17 8.92 4.85
C VAL A 58 5.70 10.10 5.63
N ARG A 59 6.93 10.01 6.14
CA ARG A 59 7.52 11.08 6.95
C ARG A 59 7.55 12.40 6.19
N GLN A 60 7.20 13.50 6.85
CA GLN A 60 6.95 14.80 6.21
C GLN A 60 8.16 15.40 5.47
N ASN A 61 9.38 15.06 5.89
CA ASN A 61 10.61 15.53 5.26
C ASN A 61 11.01 14.71 4.01
N ILE A 62 10.22 13.71 3.63
CA ILE A 62 10.43 12.89 2.44
C ILE A 62 9.56 13.44 1.32
N SER A 63 10.19 13.87 0.24
CA SER A 63 9.51 14.30 -0.98
C SER A 63 9.02 13.09 -1.78
N PHE A 64 7.73 13.06 -2.06
CA PHE A 64 7.11 12.03 -2.88
C PHE A 64 6.03 12.61 -3.80
N SER A 65 5.71 11.88 -4.86
CA SER A 65 4.51 12.09 -5.68
C SER A 65 3.58 10.87 -5.58
N ASP A 66 2.27 11.12 -5.60
CA ASP A 66 1.28 10.06 -5.67
C ASP A 66 1.19 9.53 -7.11
N ARG A 67 1.28 8.21 -7.28
CA ARG A 67 1.33 7.52 -8.58
C ARG A 67 0.04 6.76 -8.85
N ILE A 68 -1.10 7.41 -8.61
CA ILE A 68 -2.44 6.88 -8.91
C ILE A 68 -2.56 6.45 -10.38
N ASP A 69 -1.85 7.12 -11.30
CA ASP A 69 -1.81 6.80 -12.73
C ASP A 69 -1.33 5.37 -13.04
N LEU A 70 -0.51 4.80 -12.16
CA LEU A 70 -0.02 3.42 -12.29
C LEU A 70 -1.06 2.39 -11.85
N ILE A 71 -1.99 2.76 -10.96
CA ILE A 71 -2.83 1.82 -10.21
C ILE A 71 -4.15 1.56 -10.93
N PRO A 72 -4.50 0.29 -11.24
CA PRO A 72 -5.85 -0.06 -11.66
C PRO A 72 -6.87 0.16 -10.54
N ASP A 73 -8.07 0.65 -10.88
CA ASP A 73 -9.11 0.99 -9.90
C ASP A 73 -9.57 -0.21 -9.06
N GLU A 74 -9.47 -1.42 -9.61
CA GLU A 74 -9.84 -2.68 -8.96
C GLU A 74 -8.91 -3.08 -7.81
N LEU A 75 -7.67 -2.57 -7.79
CA LEU A 75 -6.71 -2.91 -6.75
C LEU A 75 -6.89 -2.01 -5.52
N GLU A 76 -7.06 -2.61 -4.34
CA GLU A 76 -6.98 -1.89 -3.06
C GLU A 76 -5.53 -1.57 -2.72
N MET A 77 -5.03 -0.53 -3.40
CA MET A 77 -3.62 -0.18 -3.43
C MET A 77 -3.41 1.32 -3.42
N VAL A 78 -2.26 1.73 -2.87
CA VAL A 78 -1.67 3.05 -3.07
C VAL A 78 -0.22 2.89 -3.48
N CYS A 79 0.28 3.79 -4.33
CA CYS A 79 1.64 3.78 -4.86
C CYS A 79 2.17 5.21 -4.86
N ILE A 80 3.37 5.39 -4.35
CA ILE A 80 4.08 6.67 -4.33
C ILE A 80 5.43 6.53 -5.01
N GLU A 81 5.93 7.61 -5.56
CA GLU A 81 7.30 7.72 -6.04
C GLU A 81 8.10 8.62 -5.11
N LEU A 82 9.13 8.05 -4.47
CA LEU A 82 10.09 8.82 -3.68
C LEU A 82 11.14 9.45 -4.59
N SER A 83 11.35 10.75 -4.43
CA SER A 83 12.43 11.48 -5.07
C SER A 83 13.71 11.38 -4.23
N LEU A 84 14.70 10.66 -4.74
CA LEU A 84 16.00 10.52 -4.07
C LEU A 84 17.00 11.53 -4.67
N PRO A 85 17.64 12.41 -3.87
CA PRO A 85 18.49 13.48 -4.41
C PRO A 85 19.67 13.03 -5.28
N TYR A 86 20.19 11.83 -5.05
CA TYR A 86 21.40 11.31 -5.70
C TYR A 86 21.22 9.94 -6.36
N ASN A 87 19.98 9.43 -6.36
CA ASN A 87 19.67 8.09 -6.85
C ASN A 87 18.44 8.13 -7.75
N LYS A 88 18.25 7.07 -8.54
CA LYS A 88 17.00 6.87 -9.27
C LYS A 88 15.82 6.86 -8.29
N SER A 89 14.73 7.51 -8.67
CA SER A 89 13.49 7.46 -7.90
C SER A 89 13.05 6.03 -7.59
N LEU A 90 12.34 5.88 -6.47
CA LEU A 90 11.91 4.60 -5.93
C LEU A 90 10.38 4.57 -5.86
N LEU A 91 9.75 3.57 -6.45
CA LEU A 91 8.33 3.32 -6.28
C LEU A 91 8.11 2.52 -4.99
N ILE A 92 7.17 2.96 -4.17
CA ILE A 92 6.73 2.26 -2.97
C ILE A 92 5.22 2.09 -3.06
N SER A 93 4.77 0.85 -3.01
CA SER A 93 3.35 0.52 -3.09
C SER A 93 2.95 -0.36 -1.93
N THR A 94 1.73 -0.15 -1.44
CA THR A 94 1.06 -1.14 -0.59
C THR A 94 -0.21 -1.64 -1.21
N TRP A 95 -0.36 -2.97 -1.20
CA TRP A 95 -1.52 -3.66 -1.72
C TRP A 95 -2.15 -4.50 -0.64
N TYR A 96 -3.46 -4.38 -0.50
CA TYR A 96 -4.29 -5.35 0.20
C TYR A 96 -5.08 -6.18 -0.81
N ARG A 97 -4.90 -7.51 -0.78
CA ARG A 97 -5.77 -8.43 -1.50
C ARG A 97 -6.73 -9.08 -0.49
N PRO A 98 -8.04 -8.80 -0.55
CA PRO A 98 -9.02 -9.48 0.27
C PRO A 98 -8.95 -11.01 0.09
N PRO A 99 -9.22 -11.81 1.16
CA PRO A 99 -9.07 -13.27 1.11
C PRO A 99 -10.01 -13.94 0.08
N ASN A 100 -11.17 -13.35 -0.18
CA ASN A 100 -12.17 -13.85 -1.13
C ASN A 100 -12.07 -13.21 -2.52
N SER A 101 -10.94 -12.58 -2.86
CA SER A 101 -10.74 -11.98 -4.17
C SER A 101 -10.68 -13.02 -5.28
N LEU A 102 -11.42 -12.75 -6.36
CA LEU A 102 -11.41 -13.52 -7.59
C LEU A 102 -9.99 -13.57 -8.20
N MET A 103 -9.67 -14.64 -8.93
CA MET A 103 -8.34 -14.83 -9.52
C MET A 103 -7.97 -13.78 -10.57
N ASN A 104 -8.94 -13.20 -11.26
CA ASN A 104 -8.70 -12.13 -12.23
C ASN A 104 -8.11 -10.86 -11.59
N ILE A 105 -8.12 -10.73 -10.26
CA ILE A 105 -7.40 -9.64 -9.58
C ILE A 105 -5.91 -9.63 -9.93
N PHE A 106 -5.35 -10.81 -10.25
CA PHE A 106 -3.96 -10.94 -10.65
C PHE A 106 -3.67 -10.40 -12.06
N ASP A 107 -4.68 -10.29 -12.93
CA ASP A 107 -4.52 -9.66 -14.25
C ASP A 107 -4.31 -8.14 -14.10
N TYR A 108 -5.09 -7.51 -13.22
CA TYR A 108 -4.91 -6.09 -12.87
C TYR A 108 -3.57 -5.87 -12.17
N TRP A 109 -3.19 -6.77 -11.26
CA TRP A 109 -1.88 -6.74 -10.62
C TRP A 109 -0.73 -6.85 -11.63
N ALA A 110 -0.82 -7.76 -12.60
CA ALA A 110 0.16 -7.89 -13.67
C ALA A 110 0.23 -6.61 -14.54
N SER A 111 -0.92 -5.98 -14.82
CA SER A 111 -0.95 -4.69 -15.52
C SER A 111 -0.25 -3.59 -14.73
N PHE A 112 -0.45 -3.51 -13.42
CA PHE A 112 0.28 -2.59 -12.54
C PHE A 112 1.80 -2.82 -12.60
N LEU A 113 2.24 -4.08 -12.51
CA LEU A 113 3.66 -4.42 -12.60
C LEU A 113 4.26 -4.03 -13.95
N ALA A 114 3.57 -4.29 -15.06
CA ALA A 114 4.03 -3.89 -16.38
C ALA A 114 4.19 -2.37 -16.52
N LYS A 115 3.26 -1.59 -15.94
CA LYS A 115 3.40 -0.12 -15.88
C LYS A 115 4.59 0.31 -15.03
N CYS A 116 4.82 -0.32 -13.88
CA CYS A 116 5.97 -0.02 -13.01
C CYS A 116 7.31 -0.36 -13.68
N ASP A 117 7.39 -1.48 -14.39
CA ASP A 117 8.59 -1.86 -15.14
C ASP A 117 8.93 -0.84 -16.24
N ASN A 118 7.91 -0.26 -16.89
CA ASN A 118 8.08 0.79 -17.90
C ASN A 118 8.62 2.12 -17.31
N GLU A 119 8.47 2.34 -16.01
CA GLU A 119 9.07 3.50 -15.34
C GLU A 119 10.60 3.35 -15.17
N ASP A 120 11.12 2.14 -15.39
CA ASP A 120 12.51 1.76 -15.17
C ASP A 120 12.96 2.02 -13.70
N LYS A 121 12.02 2.16 -12.75
CA LYS A 121 12.31 2.44 -11.35
C LYS A 121 12.32 1.16 -10.52
N LYS A 122 13.04 1.18 -9.40
CA LYS A 122 12.91 0.10 -8.41
C LYS A 122 11.51 0.19 -7.79
N LEU A 123 10.86 -0.96 -7.61
CA LEU A 123 9.59 -1.08 -6.91
C LEU A 123 9.79 -1.85 -5.60
N ILE A 124 9.34 -1.25 -4.49
CA ILE A 124 9.14 -1.95 -3.22
C ILE A 124 7.64 -2.11 -3.04
N LEU A 125 7.20 -3.36 -3.03
CA LEU A 125 5.83 -3.73 -2.71
C LEU A 125 5.76 -4.30 -1.31
N ILE A 126 4.85 -3.79 -0.49
CA ILE A 126 4.58 -4.26 0.87
C ILE A 126 3.08 -4.44 1.11
N GLY A 127 2.69 -5.38 1.95
CA GLY A 127 1.31 -5.50 2.38
C GLY A 127 0.82 -6.95 2.45
N ASP A 128 -0.47 -7.09 2.70
CA ASP A 128 -1.13 -8.38 2.86
C ASP A 128 -1.78 -8.84 1.56
N LEU A 129 -1.14 -9.83 0.93
CA LEU A 129 -1.59 -10.45 -0.31
C LEU A 129 -2.66 -11.55 -0.10
N ASN A 130 -2.88 -11.99 1.15
CA ASN A 130 -3.69 -13.17 1.49
C ASN A 130 -3.47 -14.33 0.51
N CYS A 131 -2.20 -14.57 0.15
CA CYS A 131 -1.80 -15.55 -0.84
C CYS A 131 -0.70 -16.43 -0.25
N ASP A 132 -0.93 -17.73 -0.27
CA ASP A 132 0.05 -18.71 0.14
C ASP A 132 0.88 -19.14 -1.07
N VAL A 133 2.05 -18.54 -1.19
CA VAL A 133 3.01 -18.84 -2.28
C VAL A 133 3.77 -20.16 -2.07
N SER A 134 3.62 -20.79 -0.90
CA SER A 134 4.30 -22.05 -0.56
C SER A 134 3.47 -23.28 -0.94
N LYS A 135 2.17 -23.11 -1.17
CA LYS A 135 1.29 -24.16 -1.70
C LYS A 135 1.62 -24.40 -3.17
N THR A 136 2.61 -25.25 -3.41
CA THR A 136 2.68 -25.97 -4.68
C THR A 136 1.42 -26.83 -4.79
N ILE A 137 0.62 -26.56 -5.82
CA ILE A 137 -0.37 -27.54 -6.27
C ILE A 137 0.47 -28.75 -6.69
N PRO A 138 0.30 -29.95 -6.10
CA PRO A 138 0.99 -31.13 -6.59
C PRO A 138 0.64 -31.28 -8.07
N ASP A 139 1.65 -31.40 -8.93
CA ASP A 139 1.39 -31.67 -10.35
C ASP A 139 0.54 -32.95 -10.40
N PRO A 140 -0.69 -32.92 -10.94
CA PRO A 140 -1.52 -34.11 -11.04
C PRO A 140 -0.90 -35.20 -11.95
N ARG A 141 0.29 -34.96 -12.51
CA ARG A 141 1.07 -35.86 -13.37
C ARG A 141 2.30 -36.48 -12.68
N THR A 142 2.51 -36.27 -11.38
CA THR A 142 3.52 -36.99 -10.57
C THR A 142 2.89 -37.92 -9.54
#